data_AF-A0A0C9UZK8-F1
#
_entry.id   AF-A0A0C9UZK8-F1
#
_cell.length_a   1.000
_cell.length_b   1.000
_cell.length_c   1.000
_cell.angle_alpha   90.00
_cell.angle_beta   90.00
_cell.angle_gamma   90.00
#
_symmetry.space_group_name_H-M   'P 1'
#
loop_
_entity.id
_entity.type
_entity.pdbx_description
1 polymer ?
#
loop_
_entity_poly.entity_id
_entity_poly.type
_entity_poly.pdbx_seq_one_letter_code
_entity_poly.pdbx_strand_id
1 'polypeptide(L)'
;MAEWSQVLASILEDHKSDFMDAKDDPDMHAKILKTCRDKILDTPQANNPSIILPDCLRMAICQFWLPDLDLEDRAMEQAQIDAAELHTTQHQISAEEREAVARPTQAGDYVKPWDAFRAAQRLFKDKFSAVNKTTRDVTDKKMLRQRTKTANEWWTSLSKEKKQEAEATAKKWNDTGADKEKKAV
;
A
#
# COMPACT_ATOMS: atom_id res chain seq x y z
N MET A 1 -5.50 29.30 -9.63
CA MET A 1 -5.18 28.04 -8.91
C MET A 1 -3.72 28.12 -8.55
N ALA A 2 -3.35 27.94 -7.28
CA ALA A 2 -1.94 27.88 -6.91
C ALA A 2 -1.27 26.68 -7.59
N GLU A 3 -0.01 26.84 -8.01
CA GLU A 3 0.75 25.74 -8.59
C GLU A 3 0.89 24.60 -7.58
N TRP A 4 0.88 23.36 -8.06
CA TRP A 4 0.97 22.17 -7.22
C TRP A 4 2.18 22.21 -6.28
N SER A 5 3.33 22.65 -6.79
CA SER A 5 4.57 22.82 -6.03
C SER A 5 4.40 23.76 -4.83
N GLN A 6 3.66 24.86 -4.99
CA GLN A 6 3.40 25.84 -3.92
C GLN A 6 2.47 25.27 -2.85
N VAL A 7 1.42 24.55 -3.27
CA VAL A 7 0.49 23.91 -2.34
C VAL A 7 1.21 22.84 -1.52
N LEU A 8 2.03 22.02 -2.19
CA LEU A 8 2.84 21.00 -1.53
C LEU A 8 3.82 21.63 -0.55
N ALA A 9 4.61 22.62 -0.98
CA ALA A 9 5.57 23.31 -0.12
C ALA A 9 4.90 23.93 1.10
N SER A 10 3.75 24.58 0.94
CA SER A 10 3.00 25.16 2.07
C SER A 10 2.57 24.10 3.08
N ILE A 11 2.05 22.96 2.63
CA ILE A 11 1.65 21.87 3.53
C ILE A 11 2.87 21.33 4.30
N LEU A 12 4.02 21.22 3.63
CA LEU A 12 5.24 20.70 4.27
C LEU A 12 5.86 21.71 5.23
N GLU A 13 5.94 22.98 4.87
CA GLU A 13 6.45 24.02 5.77
C GLU A 13 5.60 24.16 7.05
N ASP A 14 4.27 24.05 6.94
CA ASP A 14 3.36 24.13 8.08
C ASP A 14 3.62 23.06 9.18
N HIS A 15 4.25 21.94 8.83
CA HIS A 15 4.51 20.83 9.76
C HIS A 15 6.00 20.57 9.99
N LYS A 16 6.88 21.39 9.41
CA LYS A 16 8.32 21.21 9.51
C LYS A 16 8.81 21.30 10.96
N SER A 17 8.36 22.32 11.71
CA SER A 17 8.76 22.47 13.13
C SER A 17 8.33 21.26 13.95
N ASP A 18 7.06 20.86 13.84
CA ASP A 18 6.52 19.70 14.56
C ASP A 18 7.32 18.42 14.25
N PHE A 19 7.74 18.25 12.99
CA PHE A 19 8.55 17.12 12.58
C PHE A 19 9.93 17.12 13.25
N MET A 20 10.60 18.26 13.28
CA MET A 20 11.92 18.41 13.93
C MET A 20 11.84 18.19 15.44
N ASP A 21 10.76 18.67 16.08
CA ASP A 21 10.55 18.53 17.52
C ASP A 21 10.21 17.08 17.93
N ALA A 22 9.74 16.26 16.99
CA ALA A 22 9.33 14.87 17.23
C ALA A 22 10.46 13.83 17.06
N LYS A 23 11.72 14.25 16.96
CA LYS A 23 12.86 13.36 16.65
C LYS A 23 13.01 12.14 17.56
N ASP A 24 12.72 12.30 18.85
CA ASP A 24 12.83 11.26 19.87
C ASP A 24 11.49 10.53 20.12
N ASP A 25 10.44 10.87 19.37
CA ASP A 25 9.10 10.29 19.47
C ASP A 25 8.66 9.68 18.12
N PRO A 26 8.97 8.39 17.90
CA PRO A 26 8.62 7.70 16.65
C PRO A 26 7.11 7.69 16.34
N ASP A 27 6.26 7.68 17.36
CA ASP A 27 4.80 7.66 17.18
C ASP A 27 4.30 9.03 16.71
N MET A 28 4.82 10.10 17.30
CA MET A 28 4.52 11.48 16.89
C MET A 28 5.07 11.76 15.49
N HIS A 29 6.29 11.32 15.20
CA HIS A 29 6.93 11.41 13.90
C HIS A 29 6.08 10.73 12.80
N ALA A 30 5.65 9.49 13.04
CA ALA A 30 4.77 8.75 12.12
C ALA A 30 3.40 9.43 11.93
N LYS A 31 2.87 10.06 12.99
CA LYS A 31 1.61 10.80 12.95
C LYS A 31 1.71 12.08 12.12
N ILE A 32 2.84 12.80 12.20
CA ILE A 32 3.09 14.01 11.40
C ILE A 32 3.17 13.65 9.91
N LEU A 33 3.98 12.65 9.56
CA LEU A 33 4.07 12.15 8.18
C LEU A 33 2.72 11.67 7.64
N LYS A 34 1.90 11.02 8.48
CA LYS A 34 0.53 10.65 8.13
C LYS A 34 -0.34 11.88 7.88
N THR A 35 -0.27 12.89 8.73
CA THR A 35 -1.07 14.11 8.62
C THR A 35 -0.74 14.87 7.34
N CYS A 36 0.55 15.02 7.01
CA CYS A 36 0.98 15.63 5.74
C CYS A 36 0.47 14.85 4.54
N ARG A 37 0.61 13.52 4.55
CA ARG A 37 0.08 12.64 3.50
C ARG A 37 -1.42 12.86 3.29
N ASP A 38 -2.20 12.85 4.36
CA ASP A 38 -3.66 12.98 4.28
C ASP A 38 -4.04 14.38 3.75
N LYS A 39 -3.38 15.44 4.22
CA LYS A 39 -3.56 16.81 3.70
C LYS A 39 -3.23 16.94 2.21
N ILE A 40 -2.14 16.33 1.76
CA ILE A 40 -1.73 16.32 0.34
C ILE A 40 -2.80 15.63 -0.51
N LEU A 41 -3.31 14.48 -0.06
CA LEU A 41 -4.35 13.71 -0.78
C LEU A 41 -5.71 14.42 -0.81
N ASP A 42 -6.03 15.22 0.20
CA ASP A 42 -7.26 16.00 0.26
C ASP A 42 -7.25 17.24 -0.66
N THR A 43 -6.10 17.59 -1.26
CA THR A 43 -6.03 18.72 -2.19
C THR A 43 -6.73 18.40 -3.53
N PRO A 44 -7.36 19.40 -4.17
CA PRO A 44 -7.89 19.24 -5.53
C PRO A 44 -6.84 18.83 -6.56
N GLN A 45 -5.59 19.27 -6.36
CA GLN A 45 -4.46 18.99 -7.25
C GLN A 45 -4.03 17.52 -7.22
N ALA A 46 -4.08 16.85 -6.06
CA ALA A 46 -3.75 15.44 -5.94
C ALA A 46 -4.69 14.51 -6.74
N ASN A 47 -5.90 14.99 -7.04
CA ASN A 47 -6.88 14.26 -7.86
C ASN A 47 -6.73 14.56 -9.38
N ASN A 48 -5.79 15.42 -9.76
CA ASN A 48 -5.53 15.73 -11.16
C ASN A 48 -4.69 14.60 -11.80
N PRO A 49 -5.14 13.99 -12.93
CA PRO A 49 -4.41 12.91 -13.59
C PRO A 49 -3.02 13.30 -14.12
N SER A 50 -2.72 14.59 -14.24
CA SER A 50 -1.38 15.08 -14.61
C SER A 50 -0.39 15.10 -13.44
N ILE A 51 -0.85 14.88 -12.20
CA ILE A 51 -0.01 14.80 -11.01
C ILE A 51 0.21 13.34 -10.64
N ILE A 52 1.47 12.90 -10.66
CA ILE A 52 1.86 11.56 -10.26
C ILE A 52 2.42 11.63 -8.84
N LEU A 53 1.74 11.00 -7.90
CA LEU A 53 2.19 10.91 -6.50
C LEU A 53 3.05 9.65 -6.30
N PRO A 54 4.12 9.73 -5.48
CA PRO A 54 4.90 8.56 -5.11
C PRO A 54 4.07 7.49 -4.38
N ASP A 55 4.34 6.23 -4.68
CA ASP A 55 3.71 5.06 -4.05
C ASP A 55 3.89 5.05 -2.51
N CYS A 56 5.05 5.54 -2.04
CA CYS A 56 5.38 5.72 -0.62
C CYS A 56 5.44 7.21 -0.25
N LEU A 57 4.31 7.92 -0.37
CA LEU A 57 4.24 9.37 -0.15
C LEU A 57 4.84 9.85 1.19
N ARG A 58 4.72 9.06 2.27
CA ARG A 58 5.34 9.40 3.57
C ARG A 58 6.87 9.45 3.52
N MET A 59 7.49 8.55 2.76
CA MET A 59 8.96 8.54 2.58
C MET A 59 9.41 9.70 1.72
N ALA A 60 8.65 10.03 0.67
CA ALA A 60 8.92 11.22 -0.15
C ALA A 60 8.82 12.52 0.67
N ILE A 61 7.86 12.60 1.61
CA ILE A 61 7.76 13.72 2.56
C ILE A 61 8.98 13.76 3.48
N CYS A 62 9.40 12.61 4.01
CA CYS A 62 10.59 12.52 4.85
C CYS A 62 11.86 12.95 4.10
N GLN A 63 12.02 12.50 2.85
CA GLN A 63 13.13 12.90 1.97
C GLN A 63 13.20 14.41 1.75
N PHE A 64 12.06 15.10 1.73
CA PHE A 64 12.01 16.56 1.59
C PHE A 64 12.66 17.28 2.77
N TRP A 65 12.53 16.77 4.00
CA TRP A 65 13.09 17.38 5.21
C TRP A 65 14.47 16.86 5.61
N LEU A 66 14.97 15.77 4.99
CA LEU A 66 16.31 15.23 5.24
C LEU A 66 17.44 16.29 5.26
N PRO A 67 17.47 17.28 4.33
CA PRO A 67 18.55 18.28 4.31
C PRO A 67 18.59 19.18 5.55
N ASP A 68 17.47 19.31 6.25
CA ASP A 68 17.32 20.16 7.44
C ASP A 68 17.62 19.40 8.75
N LEU A 69 17.72 18.08 8.70
CA LEU A 69 18.10 17.24 9.84
C LEU A 69 19.61 17.31 10.11
N ASP A 70 19.96 17.08 11.38
CA ASP A 70 21.34 16.87 11.78
C ASP A 70 21.90 15.56 11.19
N LEU A 71 23.22 15.35 11.35
CA LEU A 71 23.90 14.23 10.69
C LEU A 71 23.41 12.86 11.19
N GLU A 72 23.07 12.75 12.47
CA GLU A 72 22.68 11.49 13.10
C GLU A 72 21.23 11.14 12.72
N ASP A 73 20.33 12.11 12.86
CA ASP A 73 18.92 11.97 12.51
C ASP A 73 18.76 11.71 11.00
N ARG A 74 19.54 12.40 10.17
CA ARG A 74 19.54 12.17 8.71
C ARG A 74 19.98 10.74 8.36
N ALA A 75 21.00 10.21 9.02
CA ALA A 75 21.46 8.86 8.75
C ALA A 75 20.41 7.82 9.16
N MET A 76 19.72 8.05 10.28
CA MET A 76 18.63 7.20 10.74
C MET A 76 17.44 7.23 9.77
N GLU A 77 16.98 8.41 9.37
CA GLU A 77 15.88 8.56 8.42
C GLU A 77 16.23 7.99 7.03
N GLN A 78 17.45 8.23 6.55
CA GLN A 78 17.92 7.65 5.29
C GLN A 78 17.94 6.11 5.35
N ALA A 79 18.38 5.51 6.46
CA ALA A 79 18.35 4.06 6.62
C ALA A 79 16.92 3.49 6.61
N GLN A 80 15.95 4.21 7.17
CA GLN A 80 14.53 3.81 7.10
C GLN A 80 13.98 3.91 5.68
N ILE A 81 14.31 4.97 4.97
CA ILE A 81 13.95 5.16 3.56
C ILE A 81 14.54 4.04 2.71
N ASP A 82 15.83 3.77 2.84
CA ASP A 82 16.54 2.73 2.10
C ASP A 82 15.97 1.34 2.41
N ALA A 83 15.63 1.04 3.67
CA ALA A 83 14.97 -0.20 4.05
C ALA A 83 13.57 -0.33 3.43
N ALA A 84 12.81 0.76 3.36
CA ALA A 84 11.49 0.79 2.72
C ALA A 84 11.59 0.64 1.19
N GLU A 85 12.57 1.27 0.55
CA GLU A 85 12.86 1.13 -0.87
C GLU A 85 13.37 -0.28 -1.20
N LEU A 86 14.24 -0.85 -0.38
CA LEU A 86 14.71 -2.23 -0.50
C LEU A 86 13.54 -3.20 -0.34
N HIS A 87 12.65 -3.02 0.64
CA HIS A 87 11.46 -3.85 0.79
C HIS A 87 10.50 -3.69 -0.40
N THR A 88 10.42 -2.49 -0.99
CA THR A 88 9.60 -2.24 -2.18
C THR A 88 10.21 -2.95 -3.40
N THR A 89 11.54 -2.88 -3.56
CA THR A 89 12.29 -3.45 -4.68
C THR A 89 12.41 -4.98 -4.57
N GLN A 90 12.65 -5.52 -3.37
CA GLN A 90 12.61 -6.96 -3.07
C GLN A 90 11.20 -7.55 -3.22
N HIS A 91 10.15 -6.73 -3.25
CA HIS A 91 8.78 -7.14 -3.57
C HIS A 91 8.30 -6.70 -4.96
N GLN A 92 9.15 -6.11 -5.79
CA GLN A 92 8.91 -5.91 -7.22
C GLN A 92 9.26 -7.18 -8.00
N ILE A 93 8.68 -8.30 -7.59
CA ILE A 93 8.44 -9.39 -8.54
C ILE A 93 7.51 -8.82 -9.62
N SER A 94 7.81 -9.10 -10.90
CA SER A 94 7.01 -8.58 -12.01
C SER A 94 5.55 -8.99 -11.84
N ALA A 95 4.62 -8.29 -12.50
CA ALA A 95 3.21 -8.68 -12.46
C ALA A 95 3.03 -10.14 -12.93
N GLU A 96 3.81 -10.59 -13.91
CA GLU A 96 3.79 -11.99 -14.35
C GLU A 96 4.32 -12.96 -13.28
N GLU A 97 5.45 -12.64 -12.64
CA GLU A 97 6.04 -13.53 -11.63
C GLU A 97 5.15 -13.60 -10.38
N ARG A 98 4.57 -12.47 -9.97
CA ARG A 98 3.58 -12.40 -8.90
C ARG A 98 2.32 -13.20 -9.24
N GLU A 99 1.82 -13.08 -10.47
CA GLU A 99 0.68 -13.86 -10.93
C GLU A 99 1.00 -15.36 -10.92
N ALA A 100 2.18 -15.77 -11.41
CA ALA A 100 2.59 -17.16 -11.43
C ALA A 100 2.65 -17.79 -10.02
N VAL A 101 3.15 -17.06 -9.03
CA VAL A 101 3.18 -17.49 -7.62
C VAL A 101 1.77 -17.50 -7.00
N ALA A 102 0.94 -16.51 -7.33
CA ALA A 102 -0.40 -16.34 -6.76
C ALA A 102 -1.46 -17.24 -7.41
N ARG A 103 -1.17 -17.78 -8.61
CA ARG A 103 -2.13 -18.48 -9.45
C ARG A 103 -2.81 -19.62 -8.70
N PRO A 104 -4.14 -19.75 -8.78
CA PRO A 104 -4.83 -20.87 -8.18
C PRO A 104 -4.41 -22.19 -8.80
N THR A 105 -4.14 -23.16 -7.94
CA THR A 105 -3.53 -24.43 -8.35
C THR A 105 -4.46 -25.61 -8.19
N GLN A 106 -5.59 -25.48 -7.50
CA GLN A 106 -6.51 -26.59 -7.22
C GLN A 106 -7.84 -26.39 -7.95
N ALA A 107 -8.48 -27.48 -8.39
CA ALA A 107 -9.81 -27.41 -9.00
C ALA A 107 -10.85 -26.74 -8.09
N GLY A 108 -10.78 -27.01 -6.78
CA GLY A 108 -11.63 -26.39 -5.76
C GLY A 108 -11.56 -24.87 -5.71
N ASP A 109 -10.43 -24.28 -6.09
CA ASP A 109 -10.24 -22.82 -6.11
C ASP A 109 -11.10 -22.14 -7.20
N TYR A 110 -11.46 -22.88 -8.24
CA TYR A 110 -12.22 -22.40 -9.40
C TYR A 110 -13.73 -22.67 -9.32
N VAL A 111 -14.21 -23.25 -8.21
CA VAL A 111 -15.65 -23.53 -8.00
C VAL A 111 -16.50 -22.27 -8.11
N LYS A 112 -15.96 -21.13 -7.68
CA LYS A 112 -16.58 -19.81 -7.84
C LYS A 112 -15.68 -18.93 -8.70
N PRO A 113 -16.25 -18.18 -9.66
CA PRO A 113 -15.51 -17.18 -10.41
C PRO A 113 -14.69 -16.27 -9.50
N TRP A 114 -13.46 -16.00 -9.92
CA TRP A 114 -12.60 -15.01 -9.30
C TRP A 114 -13.12 -13.62 -9.59
N ASP A 115 -13.31 -12.84 -8.54
CA ASP A 115 -13.47 -11.40 -8.63
C ASP A 115 -12.12 -10.72 -8.35
N ALA A 116 -12.04 -9.43 -8.67
CA ALA A 116 -10.81 -8.65 -8.51
C ALA A 116 -10.33 -8.61 -7.05
N PHE A 117 -11.26 -8.60 -6.10
CA PHE A 117 -10.92 -8.56 -4.68
C PHE A 117 -10.25 -9.86 -4.22
N ARG A 118 -10.80 -11.03 -4.58
CA ARG A 118 -10.21 -12.35 -4.32
C ARG A 118 -8.86 -12.49 -5.03
N ALA A 119 -8.75 -12.02 -6.27
CA ALA A 119 -7.48 -12.05 -6.99
C ALA A 119 -6.41 -11.19 -6.30
N ALA A 120 -6.78 -9.98 -5.87
CA ALA A 120 -5.88 -9.09 -5.14
C ALA A 120 -5.42 -9.66 -3.80
N GLN A 121 -6.30 -10.37 -3.06
CA GLN A 121 -5.91 -11.04 -1.81
C GLN A 121 -4.79 -12.06 -2.03
N ARG A 122 -4.74 -12.72 -3.19
CA ARG A 122 -3.66 -13.66 -3.54
C ARG A 122 -2.44 -12.97 -4.11
N LEU A 123 -2.61 -12.03 -5.05
CA LEU A 123 -1.50 -11.27 -5.64
C LEU A 123 -0.72 -10.49 -4.59
N PHE A 124 -1.42 -9.85 -3.65
CA PHE A 124 -0.82 -9.00 -2.62
C PHE A 124 -0.91 -9.65 -1.24
N LYS A 125 -0.68 -10.96 -1.17
CA LYS A 125 -0.86 -11.78 0.03
C LYS A 125 -0.15 -11.21 1.25
N ASP A 126 1.08 -10.71 1.11
CA ASP A 126 1.84 -10.19 2.25
C ASP A 126 1.24 -8.88 2.79
N LYS A 127 0.84 -7.97 1.89
CA LYS A 127 0.13 -6.73 2.26
C LYS A 127 -1.21 -7.02 2.91
N PHE A 128 -1.99 -7.95 2.35
CA PHE A 128 -3.26 -8.36 2.92
C PHE A 128 -3.09 -9.07 4.28
N SER A 129 -2.07 -9.92 4.42
CA SER A 129 -1.77 -10.65 5.65
C SER A 129 -1.31 -9.72 6.78
N ALA A 130 -0.54 -8.67 6.46
CA ALA A 130 -0.17 -7.63 7.43
C ALA A 130 -1.41 -6.93 7.99
N VAL A 131 -2.37 -6.59 7.13
CA VAL A 131 -3.65 -5.98 7.52
C VAL A 131 -4.53 -6.95 8.33
N ASN A 132 -4.51 -8.24 8.01
CA ASN A 132 -5.33 -9.24 8.71
C ASN A 132 -4.71 -9.71 10.05
N LYS A 133 -3.39 -9.60 10.23
CA LYS A 133 -2.71 -9.96 11.49
C LYS A 133 -3.19 -9.12 12.68
N THR A 134 -3.56 -7.86 12.47
CA THR A 134 -4.03 -6.95 13.54
C THR A 134 -5.44 -7.26 14.05
N THR A 135 -6.16 -8.18 13.41
CA THR A 135 -7.57 -8.52 13.72
C THR A 135 -7.78 -10.03 13.90
N ARG A 136 -6.70 -10.79 14.15
CA ARG A 136 -6.64 -12.25 14.06
C ARG A 136 -7.08 -12.99 15.34
N ASP A 137 -7.93 -12.42 16.19
CA ASP A 137 -8.59 -13.24 17.22
C ASP A 137 -9.84 -13.89 16.62
N VAL A 138 -9.78 -15.22 16.48
CA VAL A 138 -10.82 -16.06 15.86
C VAL A 138 -11.89 -16.50 16.85
N THR A 139 -11.72 -16.24 18.14
CA THR A 139 -12.69 -16.65 19.17
C THR A 139 -13.81 -15.64 19.39
N ASP A 140 -13.66 -14.40 18.90
CA ASP A 140 -14.64 -13.33 19.07
C ASP A 140 -15.43 -13.04 17.77
N LYS A 141 -16.76 -13.20 17.84
CA LYS A 141 -17.69 -12.87 16.73
C LYS A 141 -17.66 -11.39 16.35
N LYS A 142 -17.30 -10.49 17.27
CA LYS A 142 -17.12 -9.06 16.99
C LYS A 142 -15.92 -8.82 16.08
N MET A 143 -14.86 -9.62 16.24
CA MET A 143 -13.65 -9.54 15.42
C MET A 143 -13.88 -10.00 13.97
N LEU A 144 -14.85 -10.90 13.72
CA LEU A 144 -15.24 -11.28 12.35
C LEU A 144 -15.78 -10.09 11.53
N ARG A 145 -16.67 -9.27 12.11
CA ARG A 145 -17.15 -8.04 11.44
C ARG A 145 -16.01 -7.05 11.22
N GLN A 146 -15.10 -6.94 12.19
CA GLN A 146 -13.93 -6.08 12.09
C GLN A 146 -13.04 -6.50 10.93
N ARG A 147 -12.80 -7.80 10.75
CA ARG A 147 -11.99 -8.35 9.64
C ARG A 147 -12.58 -8.03 8.28
N THR A 148 -13.89 -8.18 8.09
CA THR A 148 -14.54 -7.79 6.83
C THR A 148 -14.40 -6.30 6.57
N LYS A 149 -14.55 -5.48 7.60
CA LYS A 149 -14.36 -4.02 7.49
C LYS A 149 -12.92 -3.68 7.09
N THR A 150 -11.93 -4.22 7.78
CA THR A 150 -10.52 -3.95 7.50
C THR A 150 -10.09 -4.46 6.12
N ALA A 151 -10.63 -5.61 5.68
CA ALA A 151 -10.38 -6.12 4.33
C ALA A 151 -10.96 -5.18 3.25
N ASN A 152 -12.15 -4.63 3.47
CA ASN A 152 -12.75 -3.64 2.57
C ASN A 152 -11.99 -2.31 2.57
N GLU A 153 -11.58 -1.82 3.75
CA GLU A 153 -10.75 -0.61 3.87
C GLU A 153 -9.42 -0.79 3.10
N TRP A 154 -8.77 -1.94 3.26
CA TRP A 154 -7.57 -2.28 2.49
C TRP A 154 -7.83 -2.26 0.98
N TRP A 155 -8.89 -2.91 0.51
CA TRP A 155 -9.26 -2.88 -0.90
C TRP A 155 -9.48 -1.46 -1.42
N THR A 156 -10.21 -0.62 -0.66
CA THR A 156 -10.44 0.77 -1.05
C THR A 156 -9.13 1.57 -1.11
N SER A 157 -8.17 1.27 -0.23
CA SER A 157 -6.86 1.94 -0.18
C SER A 157 -5.89 1.54 -1.29
N LEU A 158 -6.15 0.46 -2.04
CA LEU A 158 -5.30 0.07 -3.18
C LEU A 158 -5.39 1.12 -4.30
N SER A 159 -4.25 1.39 -4.94
CA SER A 159 -4.17 2.25 -6.13
C SER A 159 -5.00 1.68 -7.28
N LYS A 160 -5.39 2.56 -8.21
CA LYS A 160 -6.18 2.17 -9.39
C LYS A 160 -5.48 1.11 -10.24
N GLU A 161 -4.17 1.23 -10.40
CA GLU A 161 -3.32 0.29 -11.15
C GLU A 161 -3.34 -1.11 -10.53
N LYS A 162 -3.19 -1.21 -9.20
CA LYS A 162 -3.22 -2.50 -8.49
C LYS A 162 -4.62 -3.15 -8.55
N LYS A 163 -5.68 -2.35 -8.56
CA LYS A 163 -7.05 -2.85 -8.81
C LYS A 163 -7.22 -3.36 -10.24
N GLN A 164 -6.68 -2.64 -11.23
CA GLN A 164 -6.70 -3.08 -12.63
C GLN A 164 -5.88 -4.35 -12.87
N GLU A 165 -4.70 -4.47 -12.24
CA GLU A 165 -3.89 -5.71 -12.26
C GLU A 165 -4.70 -6.89 -11.73
N ALA A 166 -5.40 -6.70 -10.60
CA ALA A 166 -6.23 -7.73 -10.00
C ALA A 166 -7.46 -8.09 -10.85
N GLU A 167 -8.11 -7.12 -11.50
CA GLU A 167 -9.19 -7.35 -12.46
C GLU A 167 -8.74 -8.18 -13.67
N ALA A 168 -7.62 -7.78 -14.29
CA ALA A 168 -7.05 -8.47 -15.44
C ALA A 168 -6.65 -9.91 -15.07
N THR A 169 -6.05 -10.09 -13.89
CA THR A 169 -5.64 -11.39 -13.37
C THR A 169 -6.85 -12.27 -13.04
N ALA A 170 -7.89 -11.72 -12.41
CA ALA A 170 -9.13 -12.45 -12.14
C ALA A 170 -9.76 -12.98 -13.43
N LYS A 171 -9.82 -12.15 -14.48
CA LYS A 171 -10.28 -12.55 -15.81
C LYS A 171 -9.41 -13.68 -16.38
N LYS A 172 -8.09 -13.51 -16.37
CA LYS A 172 -7.13 -14.52 -16.84
C LYS A 172 -7.32 -15.87 -16.13
N TRP A 173 -7.50 -15.86 -14.81
CA TRP A 173 -7.72 -17.08 -14.03
C TRP A 173 -9.05 -17.74 -14.35
N ASN A 174 -10.12 -16.96 -14.50
CA ASN A 174 -11.42 -17.50 -14.90
C ASN A 174 -11.39 -18.13 -16.30
N ASP A 175 -10.69 -17.49 -17.25
CA ASP A 175 -10.58 -17.97 -18.62
C ASP A 175 -9.71 -19.25 -18.72
N THR A 176 -8.64 -19.33 -17.93
CA THR A 176 -7.73 -20.49 -17.94
C THR A 176 -8.32 -21.68 -17.17
N GLY A 177 -9.03 -21.41 -16.08
CA GLY A 177 -9.53 -22.42 -15.15
C GLY A 177 -8.41 -23.25 -14.49
N ALA A 178 -8.78 -24.35 -13.86
CA ALA A 178 -7.81 -25.30 -13.29
C ALA A 178 -6.98 -25.99 -14.39
N ASP A 179 -5.68 -26.20 -14.14
CA ASP A 179 -4.82 -26.95 -15.05
C ASP A 179 -5.41 -28.33 -15.36
N LYS A 180 -5.27 -28.77 -16.62
CA LYS A 180 -5.87 -30.01 -17.12
C LYS A 180 -5.45 -31.24 -16.31
N GLU A 181 -4.23 -31.28 -15.79
CA GLU A 181 -3.72 -32.36 -14.94
C GLU A 181 -4.41 -32.44 -13.57
N LYS A 182 -4.97 -31.33 -13.08
CA LYS A 182 -5.60 -31.23 -11.75
C LYS A 182 -7.13 -31.24 -11.80
N LYS A 183 -7.69 -31.43 -13.00
CA LYS A 183 -9.12 -31.67 -13.25
C LYS A 183 -9.50 -33.15 -13.17
N ALA A 184 -8.53 -34.05 -13.01
CA ALA A 184 -8.77 -35.49 -12.84
C ALA A 184 -8.74 -35.87 -11.36
N VAL A 185 -9.87 -35.70 -10.67
CA VAL A 185 -10.25 -36.45 -9.45
C VAL A 185 -11.71 -36.79 -9.56
#